data_AF-A0A938HQK1-F1
#
_entry.id   AF-A0A938HQK1-F1
#
_cell.length_a   1.000
_cell.length_b   1.000
_cell.length_c   1.000
_cell.angle_alpha   90.00
_cell.angle_beta   90.00
_cell.angle_gamma   90.00
#
_symmetry.space_group_name_H-M   'P 1'
#
loop_
_entity.id
_entity.type
_entity.pdbx_description
1 polymer ?
#
loop_
_entity_poly.entity_id
_entity_poly.type
_entity_poly.pdbx_seq_one_letter_code
_entity_poly.pdbx_strand_id
1 'polypeptide(L)' 'AVATNAGQIKTGSASRTDRIAKYNQLLRIEEELGKTAQFAGRKAFRQ' A
#
# COMPACT_ATOMS: atom_id res chain seq x y z
N ALA A 1 -5.56 4.06 3.74
CA ALA A 1 -4.81 4.31 2.49
C ALA A 1 -5.58 3.78 1.28
N VAL A 2 -5.88 2.47 1.23
CA VAL A 2 -6.60 1.87 0.09
C VAL A 2 -8.04 2.38 -0.04
N ALA A 3 -8.85 2.31 1.03
CA ALA A 3 -10.26 2.75 0.99
C ALA A 3 -10.47 4.22 0.54
N THR A 4 -9.47 5.07 0.77
CA THR A 4 -9.52 6.50 0.41
C THR A 4 -8.71 6.80 -0.86
N ASN A 5 -8.18 5.78 -1.55
CA ASN A 5 -7.29 5.92 -2.71
C ASN A 5 -6.15 6.95 -2.49
N ALA A 6 -5.54 6.94 -1.31
CA ALA A 6 -4.57 7.97 -0.90
C ALA A 6 -3.28 8.00 -1.74
N GLY A 7 -2.97 6.93 -2.47
CA GLY A 7 -1.77 6.81 -3.33
C GLY A 7 -0.44 6.62 -2.59
N GLN A 8 -0.33 7.07 -1.33
CA GLN A 8 0.87 6.91 -0.50
C GLN A 8 0.52 6.53 0.94
N ILE A 9 1.47 5.89 1.62
CA ILE A 9 1.40 5.60 3.05
C ILE A 9 2.82 5.62 3.62
N LYS A 10 2.99 6.25 4.78
CA LYS A 10 4.25 6.20 5.54
C LYS A 10 4.03 5.35 6.77
N THR A 11 4.59 4.13 6.76
CA THR A 11 4.38 3.14 7.84
C THR A 11 5.68 2.62 8.46
N GLY A 12 6.79 3.33 8.27
CA GLY A 12 8.11 3.03 8.86
C GLY A 12 8.94 2.03 8.04
N SER A 13 10.04 1.53 8.61
CA SER A 13 10.95 0.58 7.95
C SER A 13 10.41 -0.85 7.89
N ALA A 14 10.83 -1.63 6.90
CA ALA A 14 10.52 -3.05 6.75
C ALA A 14 11.43 -3.93 7.63
N SER A 15 11.29 -3.84 8.96
CA SER A 15 12.09 -4.64 9.89
C SER A 15 11.31 -5.05 11.14
N ARG A 16 10.59 -4.11 11.76
CA ARG A 16 9.83 -4.36 12.99
C ARG A 16 8.45 -4.94 12.67
N THR A 17 8.02 -5.94 13.42
CA THR A 17 6.77 -6.69 13.18
C THR A 17 5.53 -5.80 13.11
N ASP A 18 5.42 -4.79 13.98
CA ASP A 18 4.31 -3.83 13.99
C ASP A 18 4.18 -3.06 12.67
N ARG A 19 5.31 -2.77 12.02
CA ARG A 19 5.38 -2.08 10.72
C ARG A 19 5.17 -3.06 9.57
N ILE A 20 5.82 -4.22 9.64
CA ILE A 20 5.67 -5.30 8.65
C ILE A 20 4.22 -5.75 8.54
N ALA A 21 3.47 -5.81 9.65
CA ALA A 21 2.05 -6.13 9.63
C ALA A 21 1.25 -5.21 8.69
N LYS A 22 1.61 -3.92 8.59
CA LYS A 22 0.96 -2.98 7.66
C LYS A 22 1.31 -3.28 6.21
N TYR A 23 2.57 -3.61 5.90
CA TYR A 23 2.99 -4.04 4.56
C TYR A 23 2.33 -5.35 4.14
N ASN A 24 2.31 -6.36 5.03
CA ASN A 24 1.67 -7.65 4.78
C ASN A 24 0.17 -7.48 4.51
N GLN A 25 -0.49 -6.53 5.19
CA GLN A 25 -1.89 -6.25 4.90
C GLN A 25 -2.08 -5.62 3.52
N LEU A 26 -1.16 -4.78 3.05
CA LEU A 26 -1.22 -4.25 1.68
C LEU A 26 -1.04 -5.36 0.64
N LEU A 27 -0.14 -6.32 0.89
CA LEU A 27 0.04 -7.49 0.01
C LEU A 27 -1.24 -8.33 -0.08
N ARG A 28 -1.90 -8.60 1.06
CA ARG A 28 -3.19 -9.32 1.07
C ARG A 28 -4.29 -8.58 0.33
N ILE A 29 -4.37 -7.25 0.50
CA ILE A 29 -5.35 -6.43 -0.21
C ILE A 29 -5.07 -6.42 -1.72
N GLU A 30 -3.79 -6.35 -2.12
CA GLU A 30 -3.40 -6.47 -3.53
C GLU A 30 -3.81 -7.83 -4.12
N GLU A 31 -3.54 -8.92 -3.39
CA GLU A 31 -3.96 -10.27 -3.76
C GLU A 31 -5.49 -10.39 -3.89
N GLU A 32 -6.25 -9.86 -2.92
CA GLU A 32 -7.72 -9.87 -2.92
C GLU A 32 -8.32 -9.08 -4.10
N LEU A 33 -7.75 -7.92 -4.42
CA LEU A 33 -8.18 -7.10 -5.55
C LEU A 33 -7.81 -7.70 -6.92
N GLY A 34 -6.78 -8.56 -6.95
CA GLY A 34 -6.32 -9.25 -8.16
C GLY A 34 -6.12 -8.29 -9.34
N LYS A 35 -6.81 -8.55 -10.45
CA LYS A 35 -6.70 -7.75 -11.69
C LYS A 35 -7.14 -6.29 -11.54
N THR A 36 -7.87 -5.96 -10.47
CA THR A 36 -8.36 -4.59 -10.23
C THR A 36 -7.40 -3.76 -9.39
N ALA A 37 -6.37 -4.38 -8.79
CA ALA A 37 -5.35 -3.69 -8.02
C ALA A 37 -4.55 -2.72 -8.91
N GLN A 38 -4.26 -1.52 -8.39
CA GLN A 38 -3.45 -0.52 -9.08
C GLN A 38 -2.37 0.04 -8.16
N PHE A 39 -1.11 -0.10 -8.58
CA PHE A 39 0.01 0.56 -7.92
C PHE A 39 0.12 2.03 -8.39
N ALA A 40 -0.03 2.97 -7.46
CA ALA A 40 -0.05 4.39 -7.78
C ALA A 40 1.27 4.92 -8.38
N GLY A 41 2.42 4.35 -7.99
CA GLY A 41 3.73 4.69 -8.55
C GLY A 41 4.01 6.20 -8.58
N ARG A 42 4.54 6.71 -9.70
CA ARG A 42 4.81 8.15 -9.89
C ARG A 42 3.53 9.01 -9.93
N LYS A 43 2.39 8.44 -10.33
CA LYS A 43 1.10 9.16 -10.38
C LYS A 43 0.59 9.54 -8.98
N ALA A 44 1.19 9.00 -7.92
CA ALA A 44 0.88 9.37 -6.55
C ALA A 44 1.35 10.79 -6.18
N PHE A 45 2.18 11.43 -7.01
CA PHE A 45 2.63 12.80 -6.83
C PHE A 45 1.94 13.72 -7.85
N ARG A 46 1.51 14.90 -7.40
CA ARG A 46 1.04 15.96 -8.31
C ARG A 46 2.28 16.70 -8.82
N GLN A 47 2.55 16.56 -10.11
CA GLN A 47 3.55 17.32 -10.87
C GLN A 47 2.83 17.94 -12.07
#